data_AF-E4RV36-F1
#
_entry.id   AF-E4RV36-F1
#
_cell.length_a   1.000
_cell.length_b   1.000
_cell.length_c   1.000
_cell.angle_alpha   90.00
_cell.angle_beta   90.00
_cell.angle_gamma   90.00
#
_symmetry.space_group_name_H-M   'P 1'
#
loop_
_entity.id
_entity.type
_entity.pdbx_description
1 polymer ?
#
loop_
_entity_poly.entity_id
_entity_poly.type
_entity_poly.pdbx_seq_one_letter_code
_entity_poly.pdbx_strand_id
1 'polypeptide(L)'
;MEKFKRSYFGFKSLIIISIAAFFIKCDSAELMEPISADKCYEGEVIRGFCPSYLVVNVTNGQIGQKWTFNGKKYNNAILIKNASISDEELNTFHETRNGKIYFIVDIEATTKNENCQLEKTCLQWAEDTSAPGKSVCIKFMSNQKCNNL
;
A
#
# COMPACT_ATOMS: atom_id res chain seq x y z
N MET A 1 -58.96 -22.86 54.83
CA MET A 1 -58.79 -21.51 54.27
C MET A 1 -57.48 -21.53 53.47
N GLU A 2 -57.53 -22.11 52.26
CA GLU A 2 -57.83 -21.49 50.94
C GLU A 2 -56.53 -21.04 50.26
N LYS A 3 -55.83 -21.92 49.52
CA LYS A 3 -55.94 -22.15 48.07
C LYS A 3 -56.19 -20.85 47.27
N PHE A 4 -55.14 -20.28 46.68
CA PHE A 4 -55.28 -19.37 45.55
C PHE A 4 -54.80 -20.01 44.24
N LYS A 5 -55.76 -20.08 43.32
CA LYS A 5 -55.72 -20.68 41.99
C LYS A 5 -54.92 -19.84 41.00
N ARG A 6 -54.31 -20.52 40.03
CA ARG A 6 -53.93 -20.01 38.70
C ARG A 6 -55.08 -19.22 38.07
N SER A 7 -54.76 -18.11 37.40
CA SER A 7 -55.47 -17.71 36.18
C SER A 7 -54.54 -16.94 35.24
N TYR A 8 -54.29 -17.58 34.09
CA TYR A 8 -53.72 -16.98 32.89
C TYR A 8 -54.73 -15.97 32.34
N PHE A 9 -54.27 -14.77 31.96
CA PHE A 9 -55.00 -13.94 31.01
C PHE A 9 -53.99 -13.36 30.01
N GLY A 10 -54.24 -13.65 28.73
CA GLY A 10 -53.24 -13.59 27.67
C GLY A 10 -52.93 -12.17 27.24
N PHE A 11 -51.67 -11.78 27.38
CA PHE A 11 -51.09 -10.70 26.59
C PHE A 11 -50.81 -11.23 25.18
N LYS A 12 -51.68 -10.90 24.23
CA LYS A 12 -51.37 -10.98 22.79
C LYS A 12 -50.21 -10.01 22.50
N SER A 13 -48.98 -10.48 22.67
CA SER A 13 -47.78 -9.77 22.19
C SER A 13 -47.76 -9.85 20.67
N LEU A 14 -48.13 -8.76 20.01
CA LEU A 14 -47.81 -8.50 18.62
C LEU A 14 -46.32 -8.16 18.56
N ILE A 15 -45.47 -9.14 18.24
CA ILE A 15 -44.06 -8.86 17.93
C ILE A 15 -44.00 -8.46 16.46
N ILE A 16 -43.99 -7.15 16.20
CA ILE A 16 -43.61 -6.59 14.90
C ILE A 16 -42.09 -6.63 14.85
N ILE A 17 -41.52 -7.68 14.25
CA ILE A 17 -40.09 -7.74 13.96
C ILE A 17 -39.86 -6.81 12.76
N SER A 18 -39.58 -5.53 13.05
CA SER A 18 -39.10 -4.58 12.06
C SER A 18 -37.67 -4.98 11.72
N ILE A 19 -37.48 -5.73 10.64
CA ILE A 19 -36.17 -6.06 10.11
C ILE A 19 -35.59 -4.77 9.54
N ALA A 20 -34.80 -4.07 10.35
CA ALA A 20 -33.93 -3.01 9.88
C ALA A 20 -32.93 -3.65 8.91
N ALA A 21 -33.11 -3.43 7.61
CA ALA A 21 -32.11 -3.73 6.61
C ALA A 21 -30.89 -2.86 6.90
N PHE A 22 -29.93 -3.40 7.64
CA PHE A 22 -28.59 -2.87 7.70
C PHE A 22 -27.98 -3.04 6.31
N PHE A 23 -28.11 -1.99 5.49
CA PHE A 23 -27.22 -1.77 4.37
C PHE A 23 -25.83 -1.57 4.94
N ILE A 24 -25.13 -2.66 5.23
CA ILE A 24 -23.68 -2.64 5.40
C ILE A 24 -23.16 -2.20 4.03
N LYS A 25 -22.91 -0.90 3.89
CA LYS A 25 -22.01 -0.39 2.87
C LYS A 25 -20.68 -1.07 3.14
N CYS A 26 -20.45 -2.19 2.46
CA CYS A 26 -19.13 -2.74 2.28
C CYS A 26 -18.40 -1.72 1.40
N ASP A 27 -17.96 -0.61 2.01
CA ASP A 27 -16.81 0.09 1.48
C ASP A 27 -15.71 -0.95 1.53
N SER A 28 -15.41 -1.53 0.36
CA SER A 28 -14.29 -2.43 0.19
C SER A 28 -13.06 -1.61 0.56
N ALA A 29 -12.68 -1.65 1.84
CA ALA A 29 -11.35 -1.29 2.26
C ALA A 29 -10.44 -2.18 1.43
N GLU A 30 -9.85 -1.59 0.38
CA GLU A 30 -8.93 -2.30 -0.49
C GLU A 30 -7.87 -2.93 0.39
N LEU A 31 -7.93 -4.26 0.50
CA LEU A 31 -7.07 -5.01 1.40
C LEU A 31 -5.64 -4.90 0.87
N MET A 32 -4.84 -4.05 1.52
CA MET A 32 -3.41 -4.01 1.27
C MET A 32 -2.81 -5.33 1.75
N GLU A 33 -2.04 -5.98 0.88
CA GLU A 33 -1.28 -7.17 1.26
C GLU A 33 -0.22 -6.78 2.30
N PRO A 34 0.00 -7.60 3.34
CA PRO A 34 1.17 -7.44 4.18
C PRO A 34 2.43 -7.61 3.32
N ILE A 35 3.38 -6.69 3.48
CA ILE A 35 4.66 -6.78 2.78
C ILE A 35 5.39 -8.04 3.27
N SER A 36 5.82 -8.88 2.35
CA SER A 36 6.72 -10.02 2.58
C SER A 36 8.17 -9.68 2.24
N ALA A 37 9.11 -10.15 3.08
CA ALA A 37 10.55 -9.93 2.93
C ALA A 37 11.17 -10.85 1.87
N ASP A 38 10.53 -11.99 1.58
CA ASP A 38 11.02 -12.98 0.62
C ASP A 38 10.34 -12.84 -0.75
N LYS A 39 9.37 -11.92 -0.87
CA LYS A 39 8.68 -11.64 -2.12
C LYS A 39 9.49 -10.64 -2.93
N CYS A 40 9.80 -11.01 -4.16
CA CYS A 40 10.33 -10.09 -5.16
C CYS A 40 9.16 -9.40 -5.88
N TYR A 41 9.09 -8.09 -5.73
CA TYR A 41 8.08 -7.25 -6.33
C TYR A 41 8.52 -6.77 -7.70
N GLU A 42 7.58 -6.66 -8.62
CA GLU A 42 7.71 -6.01 -9.92
C GLU A 42 6.96 -4.68 -9.84
N GLY A 43 7.52 -3.66 -10.46
CA GLY A 43 6.84 -2.39 -10.60
C GLY A 43 7.31 -1.59 -11.80
N GLU A 44 6.53 -0.57 -12.11
CA GLU A 44 6.86 0.42 -13.12
C GLU A 44 7.25 1.72 -12.42
N VAL A 45 8.43 2.23 -12.75
CA VAL A 45 8.90 3.53 -12.29
C VAL A 45 7.98 4.62 -12.82
N ILE A 46 7.47 5.44 -11.92
CA ILE A 46 6.64 6.59 -12.24
C ILE A 46 7.48 7.85 -12.29
N ARG A 47 8.34 8.04 -11.27
CA ARG A 47 9.12 9.26 -11.07
C ARG A 47 10.27 9.03 -10.08
N GLY A 48 11.42 9.63 -10.31
CA GLY A 48 12.46 9.80 -9.29
C GLY A 48 12.36 11.18 -8.62
N PHE A 49 12.64 11.22 -7.33
CA PHE A 49 12.86 12.46 -6.59
C PHE A 49 14.28 12.41 -6.07
N CYS A 50 15.19 13.10 -6.74
CA CYS A 50 16.62 13.04 -6.45
C CYS A 50 17.20 11.61 -6.54
N PRO A 51 18.53 11.43 -6.36
CA PRO A 51 19.16 10.12 -6.54
C PRO A 51 18.67 9.03 -5.57
N SER A 52 18.03 9.43 -4.47
CA SER A 52 17.73 8.54 -3.35
C SER A 52 16.31 8.00 -3.35
N TYR A 53 15.34 8.73 -3.93
CA TYR A 53 13.94 8.36 -3.86
C TYR A 53 13.34 8.00 -5.22
N LEU A 54 12.60 6.90 -5.27
CA LEU A 54 11.97 6.40 -6.48
C LEU A 54 10.52 6.05 -6.22
N VAL A 55 9.61 6.57 -7.04
CA VAL A 55 8.20 6.23 -7.00
C VAL A 55 7.90 5.15 -8.02
N VAL A 56 7.20 4.12 -7.55
CA VAL A 56 6.96 2.90 -8.31
C VAL A 56 5.49 2.50 -8.19
N ASN A 57 4.86 2.14 -9.31
CA ASN A 57 3.59 1.46 -9.34
C ASN A 57 3.83 -0.06 -9.31
N VAL A 58 3.49 -0.72 -8.21
CA VAL A 58 3.71 -2.16 -8.06
C VAL A 58 2.68 -2.93 -8.89
N THR A 59 3.12 -3.97 -9.62
CA THR A 59 2.27 -4.73 -10.56
C THR A 59 1.93 -6.14 -10.06
N ASN A 60 2.74 -6.74 -9.17
CA ASN A 60 2.59 -8.12 -8.72
C ASN A 60 2.33 -8.29 -7.20
N GLY A 61 1.59 -7.36 -6.60
CA GLY A 61 1.13 -7.44 -5.20
C GLY A 61 0.62 -6.08 -4.73
N GLN A 62 -0.35 -6.06 -3.81
CA GLN A 62 -1.03 -4.81 -3.41
C GLN A 62 -0.44 -4.20 -2.14
N ILE A 63 0.81 -3.73 -2.22
CA ILE A 63 1.56 -3.19 -1.06
C ILE A 63 1.61 -1.65 -1.01
N GLY A 64 1.15 -1.00 -2.07
CA GLY A 64 1.12 0.45 -2.22
C GLY A 64 -0.23 1.06 -1.92
N GLN A 65 -0.36 2.34 -2.25
CA GLN A 65 -1.60 3.08 -2.07
C GLN A 65 -2.01 3.78 -3.36
N LYS A 66 -3.26 4.23 -3.39
CA LYS A 66 -3.71 5.15 -4.45
C LYS A 66 -2.90 6.44 -4.40
N TRP A 67 -2.46 6.87 -5.57
CA TRP A 67 -1.72 8.12 -5.74
C TRP A 67 -2.04 8.71 -7.11
N THR A 68 -2.12 10.04 -7.18
CA THR A 68 -2.39 10.75 -8.44
C THR A 68 -1.24 11.67 -8.73
N PHE A 69 -0.71 11.58 -9.95
CA PHE A 69 0.41 12.39 -10.39
C PHE A 69 0.23 12.85 -11.83
N ASN A 70 0.39 14.15 -12.08
CA ASN A 70 0.15 14.78 -13.38
C ASN A 70 -1.19 14.35 -14.03
N GLY A 71 -2.25 14.26 -13.23
CA GLY A 71 -3.59 13.84 -13.69
C GLY A 71 -3.77 12.35 -13.94
N LYS A 72 -2.71 11.53 -13.87
CA LYS A 72 -2.79 10.07 -13.97
C LYS A 72 -2.95 9.44 -12.59
N LYS A 73 -3.90 8.50 -12.47
CA LYS A 73 -4.17 7.75 -11.24
C LYS A 73 -3.38 6.44 -11.23
N TYR A 74 -2.73 6.15 -10.12
CA TYR A 74 -2.02 4.91 -9.82
C TYR A 74 -2.68 4.29 -8.60
N ASN A 75 -3.02 3.01 -8.68
CA ASN A 75 -3.76 2.34 -7.60
C ASN A 75 -2.83 1.69 -6.57
N ASN A 76 -1.55 1.57 -6.86
CA ASN A 76 -0.61 0.76 -6.09
C ASN A 76 0.79 1.38 -6.05
N ALA A 77 0.86 2.66 -5.73
CA ALA A 77 2.10 3.43 -5.72
C ALA A 77 2.80 3.34 -4.36
N ILE A 78 4.13 3.23 -4.41
CA ILE A 78 5.02 3.28 -3.25
C ILE A 78 6.19 4.24 -3.50
N LEU A 79 6.75 4.77 -2.42
CA LEU A 79 8.01 5.52 -2.40
C LEU A 79 9.13 4.60 -1.90
N ILE A 80 10.13 4.32 -2.71
CA ILE A 80 11.37 3.65 -2.32
C ILE A 80 12.35 4.72 -1.82
N LYS A 81 12.83 4.60 -0.59
CA LYS A 81 13.66 5.63 0.09
C LYS A 81 15.18 5.49 -0.13
N ASN A 82 15.63 4.36 -0.66
CA ASN A 82 17.05 4.04 -0.84
C ASN A 82 17.35 3.47 -2.24
N ALA A 83 16.72 4.01 -3.29
CA ALA A 83 16.84 3.48 -4.64
C ALA A 83 18.24 3.67 -5.27
N SER A 84 18.99 4.70 -4.86
CA SER A 84 20.33 5.00 -5.40
C SER A 84 20.41 5.10 -6.93
N ILE A 85 19.37 5.65 -7.57
CA ILE A 85 19.32 5.85 -9.03
C ILE A 85 19.53 7.34 -9.29
N SER A 86 20.59 7.71 -10.00
CA SER A 86 20.80 9.09 -10.45
C SER A 86 19.73 9.54 -11.47
N ASP A 87 19.52 10.86 -11.61
CA ASP A 87 18.55 11.41 -12.58
C ASP A 87 18.87 10.99 -14.04
N GLU A 88 20.15 10.82 -14.37
CA GLU A 88 20.62 10.36 -15.68
C GLU A 88 20.29 8.88 -15.93
N GLU A 89 20.46 8.04 -14.90
CA GLU A 89 20.06 6.64 -14.94
C GLU A 89 18.53 6.49 -15.05
N LEU A 90 17.77 7.37 -14.40
CA LEU A 90 16.30 7.38 -14.48
C LEU A 90 15.81 7.67 -15.90
N ASN A 91 16.39 8.67 -16.58
CA ASN A 91 16.03 9.00 -17.96
C ASN A 91 16.34 7.83 -18.90
N THR A 92 17.51 7.22 -18.74
CA THR A 92 17.88 6.00 -19.46
C THR A 92 16.91 4.84 -19.14
N PHE A 93 16.42 4.76 -17.90
CA PHE A 93 15.49 3.73 -17.44
C PHE A 93 14.14 3.79 -18.17
N HIS A 94 13.62 5.01 -18.36
CA HIS A 94 12.39 5.22 -19.11
C HIS A 94 12.55 4.92 -20.60
N GLU A 95 13.67 5.30 -21.20
CA GLU A 95 13.90 5.15 -22.64
C GLU A 95 14.22 3.72 -23.07
N THR A 96 14.97 2.96 -22.27
CA THR A 96 15.51 1.66 -22.69
C THR A 96 14.76 0.45 -22.15
N ARG A 97 13.95 0.60 -21.09
CA ARG A 97 13.46 -0.54 -20.29
C ARG A 97 11.96 -0.48 -19.97
N ASN A 98 11.21 0.38 -20.65
CA ASN A 98 9.80 0.67 -20.37
C ASN A 98 9.53 0.97 -18.88
N GLY A 99 10.54 1.43 -18.13
CA GLY A 99 10.37 1.74 -16.71
C GLY A 99 10.23 0.56 -15.76
N LYS A 100 10.47 -0.71 -16.15
CA LYS A 100 10.25 -1.85 -15.24
C LYS A 100 11.41 -2.10 -14.26
N ILE A 101 11.09 -2.25 -12.98
CA ILE A 101 12.02 -2.66 -11.92
C ILE A 101 11.54 -3.92 -11.18
N TYR A 102 12.50 -4.60 -10.58
CA TYR A 102 12.31 -5.70 -9.65
C TYR A 102 13.01 -5.39 -8.34
N PHE A 103 12.36 -5.60 -7.19
CA PHE A 103 12.93 -5.23 -5.91
C PHE A 103 12.45 -6.12 -4.76
N ILE A 104 13.28 -6.21 -3.71
CA ILE A 104 12.96 -6.92 -2.46
C ILE A 104 12.92 -5.88 -1.33
N VAL A 105 11.80 -5.85 -0.61
CA VAL A 105 11.61 -4.91 0.51
C VAL A 105 12.40 -5.37 1.73
N ASP A 106 13.17 -4.45 2.30
CA ASP A 106 13.72 -4.60 3.63
C ASP A 106 12.65 -4.25 4.68
N ILE A 107 11.94 -5.26 5.17
CA ILE A 107 10.88 -5.07 6.18
C ILE A 107 11.44 -4.45 7.47
N GLU A 108 12.63 -4.87 7.89
CA GLU A 108 13.22 -4.40 9.14
C GLU A 108 13.56 -2.92 9.04
N ALA A 109 14.29 -2.53 7.97
CA ALA A 109 14.61 -1.13 7.70
C ALA A 109 13.33 -0.29 7.51
N THR A 110 12.34 -0.81 6.77
CA THR A 110 11.06 -0.13 6.55
C THR A 110 10.29 0.11 7.86
N THR A 111 10.30 -0.85 8.78
CA THR A 111 9.54 -0.77 10.04
C THR A 111 10.23 0.13 11.06
N LYS A 112 11.55 0.04 11.16
CA LYS A 112 12.35 0.83 12.11
C LYS A 112 12.67 2.23 11.58
N ASN A 113 12.50 2.46 10.27
CA ASN A 113 13.00 3.63 9.55
C ASN A 113 14.52 3.85 9.73
N GLU A 114 15.23 2.80 10.14
CA GLU A 114 16.68 2.73 10.32
C GLU A 114 17.28 2.20 9.00
N ASN A 115 18.44 2.71 8.56
CA ASN A 115 19.13 2.30 7.34
C ASN A 115 18.38 2.50 6.00
N CYS A 116 17.22 3.16 6.02
CA CYS A 116 16.57 3.68 4.82
C CYS A 116 17.30 4.86 4.18
N GLN A 117 18.38 5.35 4.79
CA GLN A 117 19.05 6.58 4.42
C GLN A 117 20.22 6.31 3.48
N LEU A 118 20.20 6.98 2.32
CA LEU A 118 21.37 7.17 1.49
C LEU A 118 22.13 8.41 1.93
N GLU A 119 23.46 8.34 1.85
CA GLU A 119 24.46 9.33 2.29
C GLU A 119 24.31 10.75 1.72
N LYS A 120 23.35 11.00 0.81
CA LYS A 120 23.10 12.32 0.23
C LYS A 120 21.75 12.86 0.68
N THR A 121 21.83 13.92 1.49
CA THR A 121 20.72 14.78 1.88
C THR A 121 20.05 15.38 0.64
N CYS A 122 18.93 14.80 0.24
CA CYS A 122 17.99 15.51 -0.59
C CYS A 122 17.17 16.43 0.30
N LEU A 123 17.06 17.70 -0.09
CA LEU A 123 16.12 18.62 0.55
C LEU A 123 14.74 17.94 0.58
N GLN A 124 14.05 18.06 1.72
CA GLN A 124 12.80 17.40 2.21
C GLN A 124 11.57 17.27 1.26
N TRP A 125 11.70 17.57 -0.03
CA TRP A 125 10.60 17.83 -0.97
C TRP A 125 9.83 16.56 -1.39
N ALA A 126 10.43 15.38 -1.21
CA ALA A 126 9.79 14.13 -1.57
C ALA A 126 8.68 13.72 -0.58
N GLU A 127 8.70 14.18 0.68
CA GLU A 127 7.86 13.55 1.72
C GLU A 127 6.48 14.19 1.91
N ASP A 128 6.29 15.50 1.68
CA ASP A 128 5.11 16.17 2.26
C ASP A 128 3.85 16.30 1.37
N THR A 129 3.94 16.26 0.05
CA THR A 129 2.73 16.35 -0.82
C THR A 129 2.85 15.74 -2.21
N SER A 130 4.08 15.48 -2.68
CA SER A 130 4.33 15.11 -4.08
C SER A 130 4.59 13.62 -4.30
N ALA A 131 4.58 12.79 -3.25
CA ALA A 131 4.81 11.36 -3.32
C ALA A 131 3.66 10.54 -2.68
N PRO A 132 3.56 9.23 -2.97
CA PRO A 132 2.70 8.36 -2.20
C PRO A 132 3.16 8.29 -0.74
N GLY A 133 2.22 8.35 0.21
CA GLY A 133 2.49 8.25 1.64
C GLY A 133 2.98 6.86 2.09
N LYS A 134 2.72 5.82 1.30
CA LYS A 134 3.29 4.49 1.51
C LYS A 134 4.73 4.48 1.04
N SER A 135 5.67 4.35 1.98
CA SER A 135 7.09 4.26 1.69
C SER A 135 7.69 2.94 2.17
N VAL A 136 8.76 2.51 1.49
CA VAL A 136 9.52 1.29 1.79
C VAL A 136 11.01 1.54 1.59
N CYS A 137 11.79 0.64 2.17
CA CYS A 137 13.22 0.53 1.97
C CYS A 137 13.50 -0.84 1.38
N ILE A 138 14.47 -0.94 0.49
CA ILE A 138 14.73 -2.16 -0.27
C ILE A 138 16.11 -2.71 0.06
N LYS A 139 16.25 -4.05 0.10
CA LYS A 139 17.55 -4.72 0.18
C LYS A 139 18.25 -4.74 -1.16
N PHE A 140 17.45 -4.77 -2.22
CA PHE A 140 17.92 -5.04 -3.56
C PHE A 140 16.96 -4.48 -4.61
N MET A 141 17.53 -4.00 -5.71
CA MET A 141 16.82 -3.58 -6.93
C MET A 141 17.54 -4.09 -8.15
N SER A 142 16.79 -4.49 -9.18
CA SER A 142 17.33 -4.90 -10.47
C SER A 142 16.40 -4.56 -11.62
N ASN A 143 16.98 -4.56 -12.81
CA ASN A 143 16.30 -4.51 -14.08
C ASN A 143 15.98 -5.92 -14.64
N GLN A 144 16.45 -6.98 -13.98
CA GLN A 144 16.18 -8.36 -14.37
C GLN A 144 15.07 -8.96 -13.51
N LYS A 145 14.25 -9.80 -14.15
CA LYS A 145 13.17 -10.53 -13.48
C LYS A 145 13.69 -11.30 -12.28
N CYS A 146 12.86 -11.39 -11.25
CA CYS A 146 13.14 -12.05 -9.98
C CYS A 146 13.71 -13.48 -10.08
N ASN A 147 13.37 -14.23 -11.13
CA ASN A 147 13.84 -15.61 -11.32
C ASN A 147 15.29 -15.69 -11.84
N ASN A 148 15.90 -14.55 -12.16
CA ASN A 148 17.26 -14.42 -12.66
C ASN A 148 18.16 -13.63 -11.69
N LEU A 149 17.72 -13.44 -10.43
CA LEU A 149 18.45 -12.73 -9.38
C LEU A 149 19.25 -13.66 -8.47
#